data_AF-A0A938MFQ1-F1
#
_entry.id   AF-A0A938MFQ1-F1
#
_cell.length_a   1.000
_cell.length_b   1.000
_cell.length_c   1.000
_cell.angle_alpha   90.00
_cell.angle_beta   90.00
_cell.angle_gamma   90.00
#
_symmetry.space_group_name_H-M   'P 1'
#
loop_
_entity.id
_entity.type
_entity.pdbx_description
1 polymer ?
#
loop_
_entity_poly.entity_id
_entity_poly.type
_entity_poly.pdbx_seq_one_letter_code
_entity_poly.pdbx_strand_id
1 'polypeptide(L)'
;MRLCIFEDDTFDNLYPLTYLRPMFELKCGHTSLGEKLVRTFPGLPPAYFVRKSIAPTFAKRTGSPVNDSSMLTGDSVLLANGRWLCLGTDVKAEGPDEVGLCNGEVIYVRASRQTAAQCDGSNVFQFIETAKSKLPKKEVKATLIGYPWHLVNHNG
;
A
#
# COMPACT_ATOMS: atom_id res chain seq x y z
N MET A 1 -1.00 -13.65 8.13
CA MET A 1 -1.36 -12.55 7.20
C MET A 1 -0.55 -11.31 7.57
N ARG A 2 -0.11 -10.51 6.59
CA ARG A 2 0.64 -9.27 6.83
C ARG A 2 0.12 -8.11 6.00
N LEU A 3 0.47 -6.89 6.40
CA LEU A 3 0.15 -5.67 5.70
C LEU A 3 1.36 -5.22 4.89
N CYS A 4 1.30 -5.29 3.57
CA CYS A 4 2.33 -4.75 2.69
C CYS A 4 1.89 -3.35 2.25
N ILE A 5 2.63 -2.30 2.58
CA ILE A 5 2.33 -0.93 2.14
C ILE A 5 3.29 -0.59 1.00
N PHE A 6 2.76 -0.18 -0.15
CA PHE A 6 3.59 0.13 -1.31
C PHE A 6 3.50 1.59 -1.74
N GLU A 7 4.62 2.11 -2.20
CA GLU A 7 4.72 3.35 -2.97
C GLU A 7 4.53 3.00 -4.45
N ASP A 8 3.55 3.65 -5.10
CA ASP A 8 3.34 3.51 -6.53
C ASP A 8 4.20 4.49 -7.33
N ASP A 9 4.04 4.47 -8.65
CA ASP A 9 4.78 5.29 -9.60
C ASP A 9 4.37 6.76 -9.61
N THR A 10 3.30 7.15 -8.90
CA THR A 10 2.79 8.54 -8.86
C THR A 10 3.37 9.37 -7.72
N PHE A 11 4.44 8.88 -7.06
CA PHE A 11 5.07 9.56 -5.92
C PHE A 11 5.67 10.93 -6.25
N ASP A 12 6.02 11.18 -7.51
CA ASP A 12 6.58 12.43 -8.00
C ASP A 12 5.55 13.56 -8.12
N ASN A 13 4.27 13.23 -8.31
CA ASN A 13 3.16 14.19 -8.21
C ASN A 13 3.08 14.86 -6.83
N LEU A 14 3.68 14.24 -5.81
CA LEU A 14 3.74 14.73 -4.43
C LEU A 14 5.03 15.49 -4.12
N TYR A 15 5.88 15.76 -5.11
CA TYR A 15 7.02 16.64 -4.89
C TYR A 15 6.59 18.05 -4.44
N PRO A 16 7.40 18.70 -3.59
CA PRO A 16 8.70 18.25 -3.07
C PRO A 16 8.61 17.34 -1.84
N LEU A 17 7.41 17.00 -1.37
CA LEU A 17 7.20 16.35 -0.07
C LEU A 17 7.75 14.93 -0.01
N THR A 18 7.84 14.25 -1.15
CA THR A 18 8.30 12.86 -1.28
C THR A 18 9.76 12.73 -1.70
N TYR A 19 10.58 13.79 -1.78
CA TYR A 19 11.98 13.62 -2.24
C TYR A 19 12.79 12.62 -1.39
N LEU A 20 12.71 12.74 -0.06
CA LEU A 20 13.55 11.99 0.89
C LEU A 20 12.77 11.01 1.77
N ARG A 21 11.50 10.76 1.44
CA ARG A 21 10.60 9.90 2.19
C ARG A 21 9.61 9.20 1.26
N PRO A 22 9.06 8.05 1.66
CA PRO A 22 7.97 7.45 0.91
C PRO A 22 6.68 8.26 1.07
N MET A 23 5.80 8.18 0.07
CA MET A 23 4.53 8.92 0.07
C MET A 23 3.63 8.62 1.28
N PHE A 24 3.71 7.41 1.84
CA PHE A 24 2.90 7.04 3.01
C PHE A 24 3.42 7.65 4.33
N GLU A 25 4.61 8.27 4.36
CA GLU A 25 5.08 9.08 5.49
C GLU A 25 4.48 10.51 5.49
N LEU A 26 3.71 10.89 4.46
CA LEU A 26 3.02 12.17 4.42
C LEU A 26 1.88 12.22 5.43
N LYS A 27 1.74 13.36 6.11
CA LYS A 27 0.71 13.59 7.14
C LYS A 27 -0.55 14.21 6.55
N CYS A 28 -1.69 13.73 7.02
CA CYS A 28 -3.01 14.31 6.78
C CYS A 28 -3.75 14.33 8.13
N GLY A 29 -3.87 15.51 8.74
CA GLY A 29 -4.18 15.64 10.17
C GLY A 29 -2.97 15.29 11.04
N HIS A 30 -3.24 14.68 12.21
CA HIS A 30 -2.20 14.35 13.19
C HIS A 30 -1.29 13.18 12.76
N THR A 31 -1.80 12.25 11.94
CA THR A 31 -1.12 11.00 11.56
C THR A 31 -0.75 10.97 10.09
N SER A 32 0.26 10.16 9.76
CA SER A 32 0.66 9.79 8.41
C SER A 32 -0.34 8.84 7.74
N LEU A 33 -0.28 8.75 6.41
CA LEU A 33 -1.09 7.79 5.64
C LEU A 33 -0.75 6.34 6.03
N GLY A 34 0.53 6.03 6.22
CA GLY A 34 0.98 4.71 6.70
C GLY A 34 0.44 4.35 8.09
N GLU A 35 0.45 5.30 9.03
CA GLU A 35 -0.17 5.09 10.36
C GLU A 35 -1.68 4.84 10.26
N LYS A 36 -2.37 5.52 9.33
CA LYS A 36 -3.80 5.26 9.08
C LYS A 36 -4.04 3.85 8.56
N LEU A 37 -3.19 3.36 7.65
CA LEU A 37 -3.26 1.97 7.15
C LEU A 37 -3.05 0.96 8.28
N VAL A 38 -2.00 1.12 9.08
CA VAL A 38 -1.70 0.22 10.21
C VAL A 38 -2.84 0.22 11.25
N ARG A 39 -3.41 1.40 11.54
CA ARG A 39 -4.57 1.51 12.44
C ARG A 39 -5.84 0.89 11.87
N THR A 40 -6.04 0.98 10.56
CA THR A 40 -7.21 0.41 9.87
C THR A 40 -7.15 -1.12 9.83
N PHE A 41 -5.94 -1.68 9.73
CA PHE A 41 -5.71 -3.12 9.68
C PHE A 41 -4.85 -3.57 10.87
N PRO A 42 -5.39 -3.53 12.10
CA PRO A 42 -4.64 -3.84 13.31
C PRO A 42 -4.22 -5.31 13.36
N GLY A 43 -3.11 -5.60 14.04
CA GLY A 43 -2.61 -6.96 14.24
C GLY A 43 -1.85 -7.56 13.06
N LEU A 44 -1.77 -6.86 11.92
CA LEU A 44 -0.95 -7.26 10.78
C LEU A 44 0.45 -6.64 10.86
N PRO A 45 1.53 -7.45 10.88
CA PRO A 45 2.89 -6.92 10.80
C PRO A 45 3.10 -6.15 9.48
N PRO A 46 3.64 -4.93 9.50
CA PRO A 46 3.87 -4.17 8.28
C PRO A 46 5.15 -4.61 7.55
N ALA A 47 5.10 -4.57 6.23
CA ALA A 47 6.26 -4.60 5.34
C ALA A 47 6.09 -3.50 4.29
N TYR A 48 7.19 -2.92 3.82
CA TYR A 48 7.14 -1.73 2.97
C TYR A 48 7.81 -1.95 1.62
N PHE A 49 7.17 -1.47 0.57
CA PHE A 49 7.71 -1.46 -0.79
C PHE A 49 7.87 -0.02 -1.25
N VAL A 50 9.11 0.42 -1.45
CA VAL A 50 9.46 1.80 -1.76
C VAL A 50 10.41 1.85 -2.94
N ARG A 51 10.50 3.00 -3.61
CA ARG A 51 11.48 3.19 -4.68
C ARG A 51 12.92 2.95 -4.20
N LYS A 52 13.75 2.42 -5.10
CA LYS A 52 15.13 1.97 -4.83
C LYS A 52 16.02 3.03 -4.17
N SER A 53 15.85 4.31 -4.52
CA SER A 53 16.71 5.40 -4.07
C SER A 53 16.60 5.68 -2.56
N ILE A 54 15.45 5.45 -1.94
CA ILE A 54 15.25 5.68 -0.49
C ILE A 54 15.24 4.40 0.35
N ALA A 55 15.15 3.23 -0.29
CA ALA A 55 15.04 1.94 0.41
C ALA A 55 16.12 1.72 1.48
N PRO A 56 17.43 1.98 1.23
CA PRO A 56 18.46 1.75 2.25
C PRO A 56 18.30 2.65 3.48
N THR A 57 17.95 3.92 3.27
CA THR A 57 17.76 4.89 4.36
C THR A 57 16.46 4.65 5.12
N PHE A 58 15.42 4.22 4.43
CA PHE A 58 14.14 3.88 5.03
C PHE A 58 14.20 2.57 5.84
N ALA A 59 14.91 1.55 5.35
CA ALA A 59 15.14 0.30 6.08
C ALA A 59 15.79 0.52 7.45
N LYS A 60 16.77 1.44 7.53
CA LYS A 60 17.45 1.79 8.79
C LYS A 60 16.55 2.40 9.86
N ARG A 61 15.43 3.04 9.49
CA ARG A 61 14.55 3.75 10.44
C ARG A 61 13.30 2.97 10.84
N THR A 62 12.80 2.09 9.97
CA THR A 62 11.47 1.48 10.15
C THR A 62 11.47 0.21 11.01
N GLY A 63 12.60 -0.50 11.09
CA GLY A 63 12.69 -1.78 11.81
C GLY A 63 11.83 -2.91 11.22
N SER A 64 11.17 -2.65 10.09
CA SER A 64 10.32 -3.58 9.35
C SER A 64 10.99 -3.98 8.02
N PRO A 65 10.58 -5.10 7.40
CA PRO A 65 11.08 -5.48 6.07
C PRO A 65 10.80 -4.39 5.02
N VAL A 66 11.81 -4.07 4.21
CA VAL A 66 11.71 -3.08 3.12
C VAL A 66 12.19 -3.73 1.82
N ASN A 67 11.36 -3.69 0.79
CA ASN A 67 11.62 -4.30 -0.52
C ASN A 67 12.02 -5.78 -0.46
N ASP A 68 11.55 -6.50 0.57
CA ASP A 68 11.74 -7.94 0.70
C ASP A 68 10.60 -8.67 -0.03
N SER A 69 10.92 -9.27 -1.18
CA SER A 69 9.97 -10.00 -2.02
C SER A 69 9.33 -11.20 -1.32
N SER A 70 10.00 -11.80 -0.32
CA SER A 70 9.42 -12.90 0.46
C SER A 70 8.19 -12.45 1.25
N MET A 71 8.04 -11.14 1.49
CA MET A 71 6.86 -10.57 2.12
C MET A 71 5.63 -10.60 1.20
N LEU A 72 5.79 -10.69 -0.12
CA LEU A 72 4.66 -10.76 -1.06
C LEU A 72 4.12 -12.18 -1.23
N THR A 73 4.97 -13.20 -1.10
CA THR A 73 4.62 -14.58 -1.50
C THR A 73 4.73 -15.60 -0.36
N GLY A 74 5.33 -15.25 0.78
CA GLY A 74 5.59 -16.19 1.88
C GLY A 74 4.39 -16.51 2.77
N ASP A 75 3.33 -15.70 2.76
CA ASP A 75 2.12 -15.84 3.58
C ASP A 75 0.93 -15.14 2.89
N SER A 76 -0.26 -15.14 3.49
CA SER A 76 -1.36 -14.27 3.08
C SER A 76 -0.99 -12.80 3.23
N VAL A 77 -1.38 -11.98 2.26
CA VAL A 77 -0.98 -10.57 2.15
C VAL A 77 -2.21 -9.68 1.93
N LEU A 78 -2.25 -8.57 2.66
CA LEU A 78 -3.02 -7.39 2.29
C LEU A 78 -2.01 -6.36 1.79
N LEU A 79 -1.89 -6.22 0.48
CA LEU A 79 -1.07 -5.20 -0.15
C LEU A 79 -1.92 -3.94 -0.28
N ALA A 80 -1.48 -2.80 0.23
CA ALA A 80 -2.25 -1.56 0.28
C ALA A 80 -1.43 -0.39 -0.28
N ASN A 81 -2.09 0.45 -1.07
CA ASN A 81 -1.48 1.61 -1.69
C ASN A 81 -1.18 2.68 -0.62
N GLY A 82 0.06 3.16 -0.58
CA GLY A 82 0.52 4.17 0.37
C GLY A 82 -0.16 5.53 0.28
N ARG A 83 -0.85 5.84 -0.83
CA ARG A 83 -1.68 7.05 -0.98
C ARG A 83 -3.05 6.94 -0.32
N TRP A 84 -3.44 5.76 0.12
CA TRP A 84 -4.79 5.53 0.60
C TRP A 84 -5.03 6.22 1.94
N LEU A 85 -5.99 7.16 1.96
CA LEU A 85 -6.32 7.93 3.15
C LEU A 85 -7.06 7.12 4.23
N CYS A 86 -7.69 5.99 3.86
CA CYS A 86 -8.48 5.11 4.73
C CYS A 86 -9.59 5.82 5.54
N LEU A 87 -10.13 6.93 5.04
CA LEU A 87 -11.21 7.63 5.72
C LEU A 87 -12.55 6.91 5.50
N GLY A 88 -13.10 6.31 6.56
CA GLY A 88 -14.42 5.66 6.53
C GLY A 88 -14.48 4.44 5.59
N THR A 89 -13.38 3.69 5.47
CA THR A 89 -13.34 2.49 4.63
C THR A 89 -14.04 1.31 5.31
N ASP A 90 -14.84 0.57 4.53
CA ASP A 90 -15.46 -0.70 4.93
C ASP A 90 -14.61 -1.94 4.55
N VAL A 91 -13.42 -1.71 3.97
CA VAL A 91 -12.50 -2.78 3.59
C VAL A 91 -11.95 -3.44 4.85
N LYS A 92 -12.06 -4.77 4.92
CA LYS A 92 -11.53 -5.59 6.01
C LYS A 92 -10.22 -6.26 5.58
N ALA A 93 -9.39 -6.63 6.56
CA ALA A 93 -8.19 -7.41 6.30
C ALA A 93 -8.54 -8.82 5.77
N GLU A 94 -9.51 -9.48 6.40
CA GLU A 94 -9.94 -10.83 6.04
C GLU A 94 -11.08 -10.82 5.01
N GLY A 95 -11.11 -11.84 4.16
CA GLY A 95 -12.15 -12.06 3.16
C GLY A 95 -11.60 -12.81 1.94
N PRO A 96 -12.37 -12.92 0.86
CA PRO A 96 -11.93 -13.61 -0.35
C PRO A 96 -10.78 -12.88 -1.03
N ASP A 97 -10.06 -13.60 -1.88
CA ASP A 97 -9.00 -13.03 -2.70
C ASP A 97 -9.60 -12.07 -3.73
N GLU A 98 -9.16 -10.82 -3.73
CA GLU A 98 -9.72 -9.75 -4.56
C GLU A 98 -8.73 -8.60 -4.75
N VAL A 99 -8.95 -7.83 -5.82
CA VAL A 99 -8.25 -6.56 -6.08
C VAL A 99 -9.24 -5.42 -5.91
N GLY A 100 -8.97 -4.54 -4.95
CA GLY A 100 -9.72 -3.31 -4.74
C GLY A 100 -9.25 -2.22 -5.70
N LEU A 101 -10.19 -1.64 -6.43
CA LEU A 101 -9.98 -0.55 -7.36
C LEU A 101 -10.70 0.72 -6.90
N CYS A 102 -10.14 1.87 -7.20
CA CYS A 102 -10.80 3.16 -7.08
C CYS A 102 -10.44 3.98 -8.33
N ASN A 103 -11.44 4.30 -9.16
CA ASN A 103 -11.24 5.01 -10.42
C ASN A 103 -10.20 4.32 -11.35
N GLY A 104 -10.16 2.99 -11.34
CA GLY A 104 -9.20 2.19 -12.12
C GLY A 104 -7.82 2.02 -11.48
N GLU A 105 -7.52 2.71 -10.38
CA GLU A 105 -6.27 2.56 -9.63
C GLU A 105 -6.38 1.47 -8.56
N VAL A 106 -5.31 0.68 -8.36
CA VAL A 106 -5.29 -0.34 -7.30
C VAL A 106 -5.07 0.32 -5.94
N ILE A 107 -6.06 0.15 -5.06
CA ILE A 107 -5.99 0.60 -3.67
C ILE A 107 -5.51 -0.52 -2.73
N TYR A 108 -5.89 -1.76 -3.01
CA TYR A 108 -5.39 -2.93 -2.29
C TYR A 108 -5.46 -4.21 -3.12
N VAL A 109 -4.67 -5.20 -2.72
CA VAL A 109 -4.81 -6.61 -3.13
C VAL A 109 -4.92 -7.44 -1.86
N ARG A 110 -5.97 -8.26 -1.76
CA ARG A 110 -6.10 -9.29 -0.74
C ARG A 110 -5.80 -10.63 -1.40
N ALA A 111 -4.75 -11.29 -0.92
CA ALA A 111 -4.33 -12.58 -1.45
C ALA A 111 -4.04 -13.54 -0.31
N SER A 112 -4.73 -14.68 -0.30
CA SER A 112 -4.41 -15.84 0.51
C SER A 112 -3.00 -16.33 0.20
N ARG A 113 -2.39 -17.08 1.13
CA ARG A 113 -1.05 -17.66 0.92
C ARG A 113 -0.93 -18.44 -0.39
N GLN A 114 -1.96 -19.19 -0.77
CA GLN A 114 -1.97 -19.97 -2.01
C GLN A 114 -1.93 -19.06 -3.23
N THR A 115 -2.77 -18.03 -3.26
CA THR A 115 -2.83 -17.05 -4.35
C THR A 115 -1.58 -16.19 -4.42
N ALA A 116 -1.08 -15.73 -3.27
CA ALA A 116 0.14 -14.95 -3.16
C ALA A 116 1.35 -15.71 -3.74
N ALA A 117 1.47 -17.01 -3.44
CA ALA A 117 2.52 -17.87 -3.99
C ALA A 117 2.44 -18.09 -5.51
N GLN A 118 1.26 -17.85 -6.12
CA GLN A 118 1.06 -17.93 -7.57
C GLN A 118 1.24 -16.57 -8.28
N CYS A 119 1.47 -15.49 -7.55
CA CYS A 119 1.74 -14.17 -8.11
C CYS A 119 3.25 -13.99 -8.36
N ASP A 120 3.61 -13.18 -9.35
CA ASP A 120 5.01 -12.81 -9.57
C ASP A 120 5.50 -11.88 -8.45
N GLY A 121 6.21 -12.44 -7.47
CA GLY A 121 6.79 -11.70 -6.35
C GLY A 121 8.11 -10.99 -6.65
N SER A 122 8.59 -10.96 -7.91
CA SER A 122 9.88 -10.34 -8.26
C SER A 122 9.97 -8.88 -7.83
N ASN A 123 8.85 -8.16 -7.90
CA ASN A 123 8.64 -6.87 -7.27
C ASN A 123 7.15 -6.60 -7.08
N VAL A 124 6.83 -5.53 -6.36
CA VAL A 124 5.44 -5.18 -6.02
C VAL A 124 4.55 -4.91 -7.24
N PHE A 125 5.10 -4.32 -8.31
CA PHE A 125 4.32 -4.01 -9.51
C PHE A 125 3.96 -5.28 -10.28
N GLN A 126 4.89 -6.21 -10.44
CA GLN A 126 4.60 -7.51 -11.08
C GLN A 126 3.61 -8.35 -10.27
N PHE A 127 3.68 -8.25 -8.94
CA PHE A 127 2.70 -8.89 -8.07
C PHE A 127 1.30 -8.32 -8.30
N ILE A 128 1.17 -6.99 -8.33
CA ILE A 128 -0.09 -6.29 -8.60
C ILE A 128 -0.64 -6.65 -9.98
N GLU A 129 0.17 -6.63 -11.03
CA GLU A 129 -0.27 -6.97 -12.38
C GLU A 129 -0.73 -8.43 -12.49
N THR A 130 0.01 -9.36 -11.87
CA THR A 130 -0.41 -10.76 -11.82
C THR A 130 -1.74 -10.91 -11.07
N ALA A 131 -1.88 -10.26 -9.91
CA ALA A 131 -3.12 -10.28 -9.13
C ALA A 131 -4.30 -9.68 -9.91
N LYS A 132 -4.12 -8.54 -10.60
CA LYS A 132 -5.15 -7.93 -11.47
C LYS A 132 -5.61 -8.86 -12.58
N SER A 133 -4.71 -9.66 -13.14
CA SER A 133 -5.06 -10.61 -14.21
C SER A 133 -5.85 -11.82 -13.71
N LYS A 134 -5.61 -12.27 -12.47
CA LYS A 134 -6.14 -13.52 -11.92
C LYS A 134 -7.37 -13.34 -11.02
N LEU A 135 -7.43 -12.24 -10.28
CA LEU A 135 -8.38 -12.08 -9.18
C LEU A 135 -9.62 -11.27 -9.58
N PRO A 136 -10.76 -11.54 -8.90
CA PRO A 136 -11.93 -10.68 -8.96
C PRO A 136 -11.57 -9.23 -8.61
N LYS A 137 -12.16 -8.30 -9.35
CA LYS A 137 -11.96 -6.86 -9.15
C LYS A 137 -13.19 -6.31 -8.44
N LYS A 138 -12.96 -5.44 -7.47
CA LYS A 138 -14.02 -4.80 -6.69
C LYS A 138 -13.79 -3.29 -6.71
N GLU A 139 -14.79 -2.54 -7.17
CA GLU A 139 -14.78 -1.09 -7.02
C GLU A 139 -15.02 -0.71 -5.56
N VAL A 140 -14.24 0.23 -5.07
CA VAL A 140 -14.22 0.66 -3.68
C VAL A 140 -14.23 2.17 -3.64
N LYS A 141 -15.16 2.71 -2.86
CA LYS A 141 -15.17 4.14 -2.53
C LYS A 141 -13.99 4.44 -1.61
N ALA A 142 -12.95 5.03 -2.16
CA ALA A 142 -11.74 5.38 -1.44
C ALA A 142 -11.22 6.76 -1.86
N THR A 143 -10.31 7.30 -1.06
CA THR A 143 -9.59 8.54 -1.37
C THR A 143 -8.10 8.21 -1.47
N LEU A 144 -7.52 8.50 -2.63
CA LEU A 144 -6.07 8.47 -2.87
C LEU A 144 -5.51 9.89 -2.89
N ILE A 145 -4.45 10.12 -2.12
CA ILE A 145 -3.71 11.39 -2.13
C ILE A 145 -2.79 11.42 -3.36
N GLY A 146 -3.27 11.96 -4.47
CA GLY A 146 -2.48 12.12 -5.70
C GLY A 146 -1.60 13.37 -5.73
N TYR A 147 -1.96 14.43 -5.00
CA TYR A 147 -1.28 15.72 -5.06
C TYR A 147 -1.19 16.42 -3.70
N PRO A 148 -0.23 17.35 -3.49
CA PRO A 148 -0.06 18.04 -2.21
C PRO A 148 -1.33 18.76 -1.72
N TRP A 149 -2.12 19.35 -2.61
CA TRP A 149 -3.38 20.01 -2.23
C TRP A 149 -4.46 19.03 -1.76
N HIS A 150 -4.40 17.73 -2.11
CA HIS A 150 -5.31 16.74 -1.53
C HIS A 150 -5.07 16.61 -0.02
N LEU A 151 -3.83 16.72 0.44
CA LEU A 151 -3.53 16.72 1.88
C LEU A 151 -4.19 17.91 2.56
N VAL A 152 -4.13 19.10 1.95
CA VAL A 152 -4.77 20.32 2.48
C VAL A 152 -6.29 20.16 2.53
N ASN A 153 -6.90 19.69 1.45
CA ASN A 153 -8.36 19.52 1.34
C ASN A 153 -8.93 18.50 2.33
N HIS A 154 -8.11 17.54 2.77
CA HIS A 154 -8.50 16.50 3.72
C HIS A 154 -7.91 16.70 5.12
N ASN A 155 -7.27 17.86 5.38
CA ASN A 155 -6.76 18.26 6.68
C ASN A 155 -7.81 19.13 7.40
N GLY A 156 -8.82 18.46 7.97
CA GLY A 156 -9.84 19.06 8.83
C GLY A 156 -9.51 18.95 10.31
#